data_AF-A0A7C4U723-F1
#
_entry.id   AF-A0A7C4U723-F1
#
_cell.length_a   1.000
_cell.length_b   1.000
_cell.length_c   1.000
_cell.angle_alpha   90.00
_cell.angle_beta   90.00
_cell.angle_gamma   90.00
#
_symmetry.space_group_name_H-M   'P 1'
#
loop_
_entity.id
_entity.type
_entity.pdbx_description
1 polymer ?
#
loop_
_entity_poly.entity_id
_entity_poly.type
_entity_poly.pdbx_seq_one_letter_code
_entity_poly.pdbx_strand_id
1 'polypeptide(L)' 'TAKALWGSLSAQNKAYNFKQGHTFQSLDGNTYLELGTGVDNIFKVFRLDFVWRVLPVTLKKEGDKSFGVFGSFRVVF' A
#
# COMPACT_ATOMS: atom_id res chain seq x y z
N THR A 1 -1.72 11.38 -6.30
CA THR A 1 -2.07 11.04 -4.90
C THR A 1 -0.80 10.75 -4.12
N ALA A 2 -0.76 11.11 -2.83
CA ALA A 2 0.31 10.71 -1.92
C ALA A 2 -0.32 10.06 -0.69
N LYS A 3 0.18 8.91 -0.25
CA LYS A 3 -0.32 8.16 0.91
C LYS A 3 0.87 7.82 1.81
N ALA A 4 0.83 8.27 3.06
CA ALA A 4 1.84 7.96 4.06
C ALA A 4 1.20 7.28 5.26
N LEU A 5 1.83 6.21 5.76
CA LEU A 5 1.47 5.54 7.00
C LEU A 5 2.72 5.43 7.89
N TRP A 6 2.57 5.81 9.16
CA TRP A 6 3.56 5.57 10.21
C TRP A 6 2.86 4.92 11.40
N GLY A 7 3.51 3.94 12.04
CA GLY A 7 2.94 3.29 13.22
C GLY A 7 3.73 2.06 13.65
N SER A 8 3.72 1.81 14.97
CA SER A 8 4.30 0.61 15.58
C SER A 8 3.27 -0.05 16.50
N LEU A 9 3.50 -1.32 16.83
CA LEU A 9 2.66 -2.08 17.76
C LEU A 9 3.46 -2.34 19.04
N SER A 10 2.86 -2.13 20.21
CA SER A 10 3.50 -2.45 21.50
C SER A 10 3.77 -3.95 21.62
N ALA A 11 4.78 -4.33 22.42
CA ALA A 11 5.17 -5.73 22.59
C ALA A 11 4.03 -6.62 23.10
N GLN A 12 3.17 -6.10 24.00
CA GLN A 12 1.99 -6.82 24.47
C GLN A 12 1.00 -7.08 23.33
N ASN A 13 0.72 -6.07 22.50
CA ASN A 13 -0.23 -6.18 21.40
C ASN A 13 0.28 -7.10 20.29
N LYS A 14 1.59 -7.16 20.07
CA LYS A 14 2.20 -8.17 19.18
C LYS A 14 1.88 -9.58 19.69
N ALA A 15 2.14 -9.86 20.97
CA ALA A 15 1.90 -11.18 21.55
C ALA A 15 0.42 -11.63 21.45
N TYR A 16 -0.53 -10.70 21.53
CA TYR A 16 -1.96 -11.00 21.37
C TYR A 16 -2.39 -11.22 19.90
N ASN A 17 -1.82 -10.48 18.95
CA ASN A 17 -2.23 -10.49 17.54
C ASN A 17 -1.44 -11.49 16.65
N PHE A 18 -0.36 -12.09 17.16
CA PHE A 18 0.41 -13.13 16.46
C PHE A 18 0.02 -14.57 16.87
N LYS A 19 -1.27 -14.86 17.05
CA LYS A 19 -1.75 -16.23 17.27
C LYS A 19 -1.80 -17.02 15.96
N GLN A 20 -1.50 -18.32 16.03
CA GLN A 20 -1.38 -19.25 14.90
C GLN A 20 -2.53 -19.09 13.88
N GLY A 21 -2.17 -18.80 12.62
CA GLY A 21 -3.08 -18.82 11.47
C GLY A 21 -3.37 -17.45 10.83
N HIS A 22 -3.34 -16.35 11.60
CA HIS A 22 -3.66 -15.01 11.10
C HIS A 22 -2.70 -13.95 11.65
N THR A 23 -1.46 -13.99 11.15
CA THR A 23 -0.40 -13.02 11.50
C THR A 23 -0.80 -11.61 11.04
N PHE A 24 -1.03 -10.70 11.99
CA PHE A 24 -1.23 -9.28 11.68
C PHE A 24 0.06 -8.67 11.12
N GLN A 25 -0.01 -8.04 9.94
CA GLN A 25 1.14 -7.35 9.36
C GLN A 25 1.26 -5.96 9.98
N SER A 26 2.28 -5.76 10.81
CA SER A 26 2.62 -4.44 11.35
C SER A 26 3.76 -3.83 10.54
N LEU A 27 3.75 -2.50 10.38
CA LEU A 27 4.87 -1.76 9.79
C LEU A 27 6.12 -1.78 10.69
N ASP A 28 5.99 -2.23 11.94
CA ASP A 28 7.07 -2.34 12.93
C ASP A 28 7.88 -1.04 13.12
N GLY A 29 7.19 0.10 13.08
CA GLY A 29 7.81 1.42 13.17
C GLY A 29 8.43 1.95 11.87
N ASN A 30 8.43 1.16 10.79
CA ASN A 30 8.84 1.66 9.48
C ASN A 30 7.78 2.60 8.91
N THR A 31 8.24 3.66 8.25
CA THR A 31 7.32 4.56 7.52
C THR A 31 7.04 3.97 6.14
N TYR A 32 5.76 3.86 5.80
CA TYR A 32 5.30 3.47 4.48
C TYR A 32 4.85 4.70 3.71
N LEU A 33 5.39 4.89 2.51
CA LEU A 33 5.05 6.03 1.66
C LEU A 33 4.84 5.57 0.24
N GLU A 34 3.69 5.89 -0.32
CA GLU A 34 3.34 5.69 -1.71
C GLU A 34 3.02 7.03 -2.38
N LEU A 35 3.58 7.21 -3.56
CA LEU A 35 3.24 8.29 -4.46
C LEU A 35 2.55 7.69 -5.68
N GLY A 36 1.50 8.32 -6.15
CA GLY A 36 0.82 7.87 -7.35
C GLY A 36 0.38 9.02 -8.23
N THR A 37 0.31 8.76 -9.53
CA THR A 37 -0.23 9.67 -10.53
C THR A 37 -1.32 8.94 -11.30
N GLY A 38 -2.42 9.62 -11.59
CA GLY A 38 -3.57 9.03 -12.26
C GLY A 38 -3.93 9.84 -13.50
N VAL A 39 -4.27 9.15 -14.58
CA VAL A 39 -4.78 9.74 -15.81
C VAL A 39 -6.15 9.12 -16.10
N ASP A 40 -7.15 9.98 -16.23
CA ASP A 40 -8.52 9.60 -16.59
C ASP A 40 -8.76 9.92 -18.08
N ASN A 41 -9.60 9.12 -18.75
CA ASN A 41 -10.04 9.47 -20.10
C ASN A 41 -11.04 10.65 -20.08
N ILE A 42 -11.31 11.26 -21.24
CA ILE A 42 -12.20 12.44 -21.36
C ILE A 42 -13.59 12.17 -20.75
N PHE A 43 -14.13 10.96 -20.96
CA PHE A 43 -15.43 10.56 -20.41
C PHE A 43 -15.37 10.13 -18.93
N LYS A 44 -14.17 10.09 -18.32
CA LYS A 44 -13.93 9.64 -16.93
C LYS A 44 -14.46 8.25 -16.61
N VAL A 45 -14.59 7.40 -17.62
CA VAL A 45 -15.02 6.01 -17.52
C VAL A 45 -13.84 5.11 -17.17
N PHE A 46 -12.66 5.39 -17.73
CA PHE A 46 -11.45 4.61 -17.52
C PHE A 46 -10.38 5.46 -16.85
N ARG A 47 -9.71 4.87 -15.87
CA ARG A 47 -8.63 5.49 -15.12
C ARG A 47 -7.45 4.53 -15.04
N LEU A 48 -6.27 5.08 -15.32
CA LEU A 48 -4.99 4.41 -15.10
C LEU A 48 -4.25 5.15 -13.99
N ASP A 49 -3.89 4.43 -12.93
CA ASP A 49 -3.09 4.91 -11.82
C ASP A 49 -1.72 4.23 -11.83
N PHE A 50 -0.67 5.03 -11.81
CA PHE A 50 0.71 4.63 -11.63
C PHE A 50 1.08 4.89 -10.17
N VAL A 51 1.58 3.87 -9.47
CA VAL A 51 1.90 3.97 -8.03
C VAL A 51 3.33 3.49 -7.77
N TRP A 52 4.09 4.31 -7.06
CA TRP A 52 5.44 4.03 -6.59
C TRP A 52 5.44 3.98 -5.07
N ARG A 53 5.93 2.87 -4.52
CA ARG A 53 6.24 2.79 -3.10
C ARG A 53 7.66 3.30 -2.87
N VAL A 54 7.74 4.48 -2.26
CA VAL A 54 9.00 5.18 -1.98
C VAL A 54 9.62 4.70 -0.67
N LEU A 55 8.79 4.36 0.32
CA LEU A 55 9.25 3.85 1.62
C LEU A 55 8.43 2.64 2.08
N PRO A 56 9.03 1.69 2.82
CA PRO A 56 10.48 1.57 3.07
C PRO A 56 11.22 1.04 1.84
N VAL A 57 12.47 1.50 1.64
CA VAL A 57 13.29 1.19 0.43
C VAL A 57 13.65 -0.30 0.32
N THR A 58 13.66 -1.04 1.44
CA THR A 58 14.07 -2.44 1.48
C THR A 58 13.16 -3.26 2.40
N LEU A 59 12.06 -3.80 1.87
CA LEU A 59 11.41 -4.96 2.48
C LEU A 59 12.07 -6.20 1.85
N LYS A 60 12.90 -6.88 2.62
CA LYS A 60 13.67 -8.07 2.20
C LYS A 60 12.70 -9.26 2.06
N LYS A 61 11.83 -9.23 1.04
CA LYS A 61 10.89 -10.28 0.71
C LYS A 61 10.98 -10.59 -0.78
N GLU A 62 11.10 -11.86 -1.15
CA GLU A 62 11.08 -12.27 -2.55
C GLU A 62 9.76 -11.83 -3.21
N GLY A 63 9.87 -11.16 -4.37
CA GLY A 63 8.73 -10.65 -5.13
C GLY A 63 8.27 -9.24 -4.78
N ASP A 64 9.02 -8.51 -3.95
CA ASP A 64 8.68 -7.16 -3.56
C ASP A 64 8.87 -6.17 -4.73
N LYS A 65 7.77 -5.52 -5.17
CA LYS A 65 7.77 -4.57 -6.29
C LYS A 65 7.55 -3.16 -5.77
N SER A 66 8.45 -2.24 -6.13
CA SER A 66 8.38 -0.82 -5.77
C SER A 66 7.45 -0.01 -6.67
N PHE A 67 6.98 -0.59 -7.78
CA PHE A 67 6.12 0.09 -8.75
C PHE A 67 4.97 -0.83 -9.19
N GLY A 68 3.78 -0.23 -9.34
CA GLY A 68 2.57 -0.89 -9.82
C GLY A 68 1.75 0.00 -10.74
N VAL A 69 1.02 -0.63 -11.65
CA VAL A 69 0.05 0.02 -12.55
C VAL A 69 -1.32 -0.58 -12.24
N PHE A 70 -2.29 0.28 -11.97
CA PHE A 70 -3.65 -0.09 -11.61
C PHE A 70 -4.62 0.52 -12.61
N GLY A 71 -5.50 -0.30 -13.17
CA GLY A 71 -6.61 0.15 -14.00
C GLY A 71 -7.92 0.08 -13.23
N SER A 72 -8.75 1.11 -13.32
CA SER A 72 -10.11 1.08 -12.80
C SER A 72 -11.10 1.65 -13.82
N PHE A 73 -12.35 1.23 -13.71
CA PHE A 73 -13.45 1.78 -14.51
C PHE A 73 -14.63 2.14 -13.61
N ARG A 74 -15.35 3.20 -13.96
CA ARG A 74 -16.51 3.67 -13.21
C ARG A 74 -17.70 3.81 -14.15
N VAL A 75 -18.83 3.23 -13.77
CA VAL A 75 -20.14 3.43 -14.40
C VAL A 75 -21.02 4.17 -13.39
N VAL A 76 -21.57 5.31 -13.81
CA VAL A 76 -22.50 6.11 -12.99
C VAL A 76 -23.79 6.24 -13.80
N PHE A 77 -24.92 5.90 -13.19
CA PHE A 77 -26.27 5.98 -13.75
C PHE A 77 -27.12 6.90 -12.89
#